data_AF-A0A531LMS0-F1
#
_entry.id   AF-A0A531LMS0-F1
#
_cell.length_a   1.000
_cell.length_b   1.000
_cell.length_c   1.000
_cell.angle_alpha   90.00
_cell.angle_beta   90.00
_cell.angle_gamma   90.00
#
_symmetry.space_group_name_H-M   'P 1'
#
loop_
_entity.id
_entity.type
_entity.pdbx_description
1 polymer ?
#
loop_
_entity_poly.entity_id
_entity_poly.type
_entity_poly.pdbx_seq_one_letter_code
_entity_poly.pdbx_strand_id
1 'polypeptide(L)'
;PVMRAEGSLATNIIGESVYNGTADDAQDIGKVSDVVFDETGKAKSAIIGVGGFLGIGAKDVAFDYDKLQWVEKNGDRWLVAETTKEALTALPDFDRKPYDPAPAAQTDT
;
A
#
# COMPACT_ATOMS: atom_id res chain seq x y z
N PRO A 1 -27.96 2.62 12.63
CA PRO A 1 -26.61 3.11 12.26
C PRO A 1 -25.58 2.05 12.63
N VAL A 2 -24.63 1.75 11.76
CA VAL A 2 -23.51 0.86 12.11
C VAL A 2 -22.51 1.66 12.95
N MET A 3 -22.10 1.12 14.09
CA MET A 3 -21.03 1.72 14.89
C MET A 3 -19.71 1.53 14.11
N ARG A 4 -18.99 2.62 13.80
CA ARG A 4 -17.66 2.46 13.18
C ARG A 4 -16.75 1.77 14.19
N ALA A 5 -16.19 0.63 13.80
CA ALA A 5 -15.12 0.02 14.56
C ALA A 5 -13.84 0.85 14.44
N GLU A 6 -12.99 0.79 15.45
CA GLU A 6 -11.63 1.30 15.36
C GLU A 6 -10.82 0.35 14.47
N GLY A 7 -10.38 0.83 13.30
CA GLY A 7 -9.57 0.05 12.36
C GLY A 7 -10.02 0.17 10.90
N SER A 8 -9.35 -0.57 10.02
CA SER A 8 -9.71 -0.68 8.60
C SER A 8 -9.44 -2.11 8.15
N LEU A 9 -10.31 -2.66 7.30
CA LEU A 9 -10.08 -3.96 6.69
C LEU A 9 -8.88 -3.86 5.75
N ALA A 10 -7.99 -4.85 5.78
CA ALA A 10 -6.86 -4.92 4.84
C ALA A 10 -7.35 -4.89 3.39
N THR A 11 -8.49 -5.53 3.09
CA THR A 11 -9.12 -5.52 1.76
C THR A 11 -9.62 -4.16 1.30
N ASN A 12 -9.76 -3.19 2.21
CA ASN A 12 -10.14 -1.81 1.87
C ASN A 12 -8.90 -0.91 1.69
N ILE A 13 -7.72 -1.40 2.09
CA ILE A 13 -6.44 -0.71 1.92
C ILE A 13 -5.75 -1.27 0.68
N ILE A 14 -5.64 -2.60 0.60
CA ILE A 14 -5.06 -3.31 -0.53
C ILE A 14 -5.94 -3.08 -1.75
N GLY A 15 -5.30 -2.58 -2.81
CA GLY A 15 -5.94 -2.19 -4.04
C GLY A 15 -6.43 -0.75 -4.08
N GLU A 16 -6.23 0.04 -3.03
CA GLU A 16 -6.54 1.47 -3.02
C GLU A 16 -5.51 2.25 -3.84
N SER A 17 -5.96 3.28 -4.56
CA SER A 17 -5.07 4.23 -5.23
C SER A 17 -4.45 5.19 -4.21
N VAL A 18 -3.16 5.47 -4.38
CA VAL A 18 -2.42 6.41 -3.54
C VAL A 18 -2.28 7.71 -4.31
N TYR A 19 -2.68 8.82 -3.69
CA TYR A 19 -2.60 10.16 -4.27
C TYR A 19 -1.50 10.99 -3.61
N ASN A 20 -0.86 11.90 -4.35
CA ASN A 20 0.19 12.77 -3.81
C ASN A 20 -0.31 13.94 -2.93
N GLY A 21 -1.63 14.13 -2.82
CA GLY A 21 -2.22 15.24 -2.09
C GLY A 21 -3.75 15.24 -2.16
N THR A 22 -4.35 16.33 -1.68
CA THR A 22 -5.82 16.50 -1.60
C THR A 22 -6.37 17.54 -2.56
N ALA A 23 -5.49 18.26 -3.26
CA ALA A 23 -5.84 19.27 -4.25
C ALA A 23 -6.59 18.66 -5.45
N ASP A 24 -7.24 19.50 -6.25
CA ASP A 24 -8.03 19.05 -7.41
C ASP A 24 -7.17 18.50 -8.56
N ASP A 25 -5.89 18.86 -8.58
CA ASP A 25 -4.86 18.34 -9.48
C ASP A 25 -4.02 17.20 -8.86
N ALA A 26 -4.47 16.64 -7.72
CA ALA A 26 -3.81 15.50 -7.10
C ALA A 26 -3.69 14.34 -8.10
N GLN A 27 -2.52 13.72 -8.11
CA GLN A 27 -2.15 12.68 -9.05
C GLN A 27 -2.16 11.31 -8.36
N ASP A 28 -2.68 10.29 -9.05
CA ASP A 28 -2.45 8.90 -8.69
C ASP A 28 -0.96 8.58 -8.91
N ILE A 29 -0.30 8.21 -7.83
CA ILE A 29 1.13 7.90 -7.79
C ILE A 29 1.41 6.40 -7.62
N GLY A 30 0.38 5.57 -7.55
CA GLY A 30 0.51 4.12 -7.39
C GLY A 30 -0.71 3.49 -6.74
N LYS A 31 -0.62 2.18 -6.53
CA LYS A 31 -1.69 1.37 -5.92
C LYS A 31 -1.12 0.52 -4.81
N VAL A 32 -1.82 0.41 -3.68
CA VAL A 32 -1.37 -0.49 -2.60
C VAL A 32 -1.49 -1.94 -3.05
N SER A 33 -0.37 -2.67 -3.09
CA SER A 33 -0.32 -4.09 -3.42
C SER A 33 -0.36 -4.98 -2.18
N ASP A 34 0.19 -4.51 -1.06
CA ASP A 34 0.21 -5.26 0.21
C ASP A 34 0.48 -4.35 1.42
N VAL A 35 0.43 -4.93 2.64
CA VAL A 35 0.79 -4.26 3.89
C VAL A 35 1.71 -5.16 4.71
N VAL A 36 2.86 -4.63 5.12
CA VAL A 36 3.76 -5.28 6.08
C VAL A 36 3.37 -4.88 7.48
N PHE A 37 3.08 -5.88 8.31
CA PHE A 37 2.89 -5.71 9.75
C PHE A 37 4.18 -6.05 10.50
N ASP A 38 4.43 -5.37 11.60
CA ASP A 38 5.51 -5.71 12.53
C ASP A 38 5.12 -6.88 13.46
N GLU A 39 6.06 -7.30 14.29
CA GLU A 39 5.88 -8.40 15.26
C GLU A 39 4.78 -8.12 16.30
N THR A 40 4.38 -6.86 16.46
CA THR A 40 3.31 -6.45 17.38
C THR A 40 1.94 -6.40 16.70
N GLY A 41 1.88 -6.68 15.39
CA GLY A 41 0.67 -6.61 14.57
C GLY A 41 0.33 -5.19 14.12
N LYS A 42 1.23 -4.21 14.24
CA LYS A 42 1.02 -2.86 13.72
C LYS A 42 1.48 -2.77 12.27
N ALA A 43 0.72 -2.05 11.45
CA ALA A 43 1.12 -1.79 10.07
C ALA A 43 2.38 -0.93 10.08
N LYS A 44 3.47 -1.46 9.51
CA LYS A 44 4.78 -0.79 9.42
C LYS A 44 4.98 -0.15 8.06
N SER A 45 4.53 -0.81 6.99
CA SER A 45 4.70 -0.30 5.63
C SER A 45 3.54 -0.71 4.74
N ALA A 46 3.10 0.20 3.89
CA ALA A 46 2.33 -0.16 2.71
C ALA A 46 3.29 -0.49 1.57
N ILE A 47 3.00 -1.55 0.84
CA ILE A 47 3.70 -1.87 -0.39
C ILE A 47 2.90 -1.22 -1.51
N ILE A 48 3.54 -0.32 -2.25
CA ILE A 48 2.91 0.47 -3.31
C ILE A 48 3.51 0.01 -4.64
N GLY A 49 2.66 -0.50 -5.52
CA GLY A 49 3.00 -0.72 -6.91
C GLY A 49 3.10 0.61 -7.64
N VAL A 50 4.30 0.94 -8.14
CA VAL A 50 4.59 2.19 -8.85
C VAL A 50 5.15 1.93 -10.24
N GLY A 51 4.68 2.71 -11.21
CA GLY A 51 5.07 2.55 -12.61
C GLY A 51 4.33 1.43 -13.33
N GLY A 52 4.60 1.29 -14.63
CA GLY A 52 3.92 0.36 -15.52
C GLY A 52 2.59 0.90 -16.08
N PHE A 53 2.29 0.56 -17.33
CA PHE A 53 0.96 0.72 -17.91
C PHE A 53 0.29 -0.65 -17.78
N LEU A 54 -0.83 -0.75 -17.06
CA LEU A 54 -1.57 -2.01 -16.87
C LEU A 54 -0.80 -3.15 -16.17
N GLY A 55 0.05 -2.83 -15.18
CA GLY A 55 0.74 -3.83 -14.34
C GLY A 55 1.97 -4.48 -14.98
N ILE A 56 2.26 -4.21 -16.26
CA ILE A 56 3.51 -4.61 -16.90
C ILE A 56 4.55 -3.51 -16.64
N GLY A 57 5.67 -3.89 -16.00
CA GLY A 57 6.73 -2.96 -15.63
C GLY A 57 6.41 -2.10 -14.39
N ALA A 58 5.38 -2.48 -13.63
CA ALA A 58 5.21 -2.00 -12.26
C ALA A 58 6.26 -2.66 -11.36
N LYS A 59 6.80 -1.90 -10.40
CA LYS A 59 7.60 -2.45 -9.31
C LYS A 59 6.94 -2.11 -7.98
N ASP A 60 7.20 -2.93 -6.98
CA ASP A 60 6.69 -2.70 -5.63
C ASP A 60 7.72 -1.90 -4.82
N VAL A 61 7.27 -0.92 -4.06
CA VAL A 61 8.13 -0.16 -3.14
C VAL A 61 7.50 -0.11 -1.76
N ALA A 62 8.33 -0.17 -0.73
CA ALA A 62 7.87 0.00 0.65
C ALA A 62 7.74 1.49 0.99
N PHE A 63 6.57 1.89 1.47
CA PHE A 63 6.30 3.22 1.99
C PHE A 63 5.85 3.14 3.44
N ASP A 64 6.31 4.07 4.28
CA ASP A 64 5.98 4.12 5.70
C ASP A 64 4.47 4.30 5.90
N TYR A 65 3.83 3.33 6.58
CA TYR A 65 2.38 3.32 6.72
C TYR A 65 1.89 4.53 7.55
N ASP A 66 2.68 5.01 8.51
CA ASP A 66 2.33 6.15 9.36
C ASP A 66 2.32 7.49 8.59
N LYS A 67 2.90 7.52 7.39
CA LYS A 67 2.88 8.68 6.50
C LYS A 67 1.70 8.67 5.53
N LEU A 68 0.88 7.63 5.55
CA LEU A 68 -0.35 7.56 4.77
C LEU A 68 -1.49 8.19 5.54
N GLN A 69 -2.31 8.95 4.82
CA GLN A 69 -3.45 9.64 5.39
C GLN A 69 -4.72 9.28 4.63
N TRP A 70 -5.76 8.93 5.38
CA TRP A 70 -7.09 8.78 4.83
C TRP A 70 -7.79 10.13 4.81
N VAL A 71 -8.22 10.55 3.63
CA VAL A 71 -8.92 11.82 3.42
C VAL A 71 -10.28 11.55 2.79
N GLU A 72 -11.32 12.25 3.22
CA GLU A 72 -12.62 12.21 2.58
C GLU A 72 -12.71 13.35 1.56
N LYS A 73 -12.98 13.02 0.29
CA LYS A 73 -13.12 13.97 -0.81
C LYS A 73 -14.31 13.58 -1.68
N ASN A 74 -15.28 14.49 -1.82
CA ASN A 74 -16.50 14.29 -2.62
C ASN A 74 -17.33 13.04 -2.23
N GLY A 75 -17.25 12.59 -0.97
CA GLY A 75 -17.92 11.37 -0.51
C GLY A 75 -17.13 10.08 -0.76
N ASP A 76 -15.99 10.17 -1.44
CA ASP A 76 -15.03 9.09 -1.60
C ASP A 76 -13.90 9.20 -0.56
N ARG A 77 -13.32 8.07 -0.18
CA ARG A 77 -12.21 8.01 0.77
C ARG A 77 -10.92 7.76 -0.01
N TRP A 78 -9.99 8.70 0.03
CA TRP A 78 -8.71 8.64 -0.67
C TRP A 78 -7.58 8.30 0.30
N LEU A 79 -6.61 7.53 -0.18
CA LEU A 79 -5.35 7.32 0.52
C LEU A 79 -4.30 8.29 -0.04
N VAL A 80 -3.74 9.12 0.82
CA VAL A 80 -2.82 10.21 0.45
C VAL A 80 -1.45 9.97 1.04
N ALA A 81 -0.41 10.24 0.25
CA ALA A 81 0.98 10.24 0.65
C ALA A 81 1.64 11.54 0.17
N GLU A 82 2.28 12.29 1.05
CA GLU A 82 3.01 13.52 0.67
C GLU A 82 4.36 13.17 -0.01
N THR A 83 4.30 12.68 -1.23
CA THR A 83 5.44 12.30 -2.07
C THR A 83 5.07 12.36 -3.55
N THR A 84 6.04 12.17 -4.46
CA THR A 84 5.76 12.12 -5.90
C THR A 84 5.93 10.72 -6.46
N LYS A 85 5.33 10.48 -7.63
CA LYS A 85 5.49 9.23 -8.37
C LYS A 85 6.97 8.96 -8.67
N GLU A 86 7.71 9.98 -9.09
CA GLU A 86 9.13 9.89 -9.41
C GLU A 86 9.94 9.47 -8.19
N ALA A 87 9.66 10.08 -7.03
CA ALA A 87 10.32 9.73 -5.78
C ALA A 87 10.07 8.27 -5.39
N LEU A 88 8.83 7.78 -5.53
CA LEU A 88 8.52 6.37 -5.29
C LEU A 88 9.24 5.46 -6.31
N THR A 89 9.23 5.81 -7.61
CA THR A 89 9.94 5.03 -8.63
C THR A 89 11.47 5.05 -8.48
N ALA A 90 12.03 5.97 -7.70
CA ALA A 90 13.46 6.00 -7.40
C ALA A 90 13.84 5.07 -6.22
N LEU A 91 12.86 4.62 -5.42
CA LEU A 91 13.12 3.71 -4.30
C LEU A 91 13.57 2.31 -4.80
N PRO A 92 14.30 1.55 -3.98
CA PRO A 92 14.60 0.15 -4.27
C PRO A 92 13.31 -0.67 -4.45
N ASP A 93 13.40 -1.71 -5.29
CA ASP A 93 12.33 -2.71 -5.39
C ASP A 93 12.17 -3.45 -4.05
N PHE A 94 10.93 -3.71 -3.66
CA PHE A 94 10.60 -4.39 -2.42
C PHE A 94 10.88 -5.89 -2.56
N ASP A 95 11.81 -6.41 -1.77
CA ASP A 95 12.03 -7.85 -1.71
C ASP A 95 10.95 -8.53 -0.85
N ARG A 96 9.99 -9.17 -1.52
CA ARG A 96 8.91 -9.91 -0.87
C ARG A 96 9.34 -11.26 -0.30
N LYS A 97 10.41 -11.88 -0.81
CA LYS A 97 10.80 -13.26 -0.46
C LYS A 97 10.97 -13.51 1.04
N PRO A 98 11.52 -12.58 1.85
CA PRO A 98 11.65 -12.77 3.29
C PRO A 98 10.31 -12.90 4.05
N TYR A 99 9.20 -12.49 3.42
CA TYR A 99 7.85 -12.52 3.98
C TYR A 99 7.02 -13.70 3.47
N ASP A 100 7.51 -14.43 2.47
CA ASP A 100 6.82 -15.60 1.98
C ASP A 100 6.79 -16.67 3.08
N PRO A 101 5.66 -17.38 3.24
CA PRO A 101 5.59 -18.45 4.22
C PRO A 101 6.70 -19.47 3.92
N ALA A 102 7.34 -19.96 4.99
CA ALA A 102 8.29 -21.06 4.84
C ALA A 102 7.62 -22.17 4.01
N PRO A 103 8.32 -22.73 3.00
CA PRO A 103 7.78 -23.84 2.24
C PRO A 103 7.29 -24.90 3.22
N ALA A 104 6.03 -25.30 3.12
CA ALA A 104 5.51 -26.37 3.96
C ALA A 104 6.48 -27.54 3.81
N ALA A 105 7.11 -27.96 4.92
CA ALA A 105 7.99 -29.12 4.91
C ALA A 105 7.17 -30.26 4.30
N GLN A 106 7.56 -30.71 3.11
CA GLN A 106 6.87 -31.79 2.44
C GLN A 106 6.97 -32.98 3.38
N THR A 107 5.85 -33.34 4.01
CA THR A 107 5.73 -34.56 4.78
C THR A 107 5.70 -35.69 3.76
N ASP A 108 6.88 -36.16 3.36
CA ASP A 108 7.03 -37.44 2.67
C ASP A 108 6.29 -38.49 3.51
N THR A 109 5.22 -39.04 2.94
CA THR A 109 4.47 -40.18 3.47
C THR A 109 4.84 -41.41 2.65
#